data_AF-A0A7K2CSK5-F1
#
_entry.id   AF-A0A7K2CSK5-F1
#
_cell.length_a   1.000
_cell.length_b   1.000
_cell.length_c   1.000
_cell.angle_alpha   90.00
_cell.angle_beta   90.00
_cell.angle_gamma   90.00
#
_symmetry.space_group_name_H-M   'P 1'
#
loop_
_entity.id
_entity.type
_entity.pdbx_description
1 polymer ?
#
loop_
_entity_poly.entity_id
_entity_poly.type
_entity_poly.pdbx_seq_one_letter_code
_entity_poly.pdbx_strand_id
1 'polypeptide(L)'
;MSEPEQRPPYDHQTTERVQPKSRSFVHALRQINARMVLGALAAVALIVFIAQNTDETRVNFLGWDWDLPLFLLLLITIVLSVVCTEIASWYMGRRRRSSR
;
A
#
# COMPACT_ATOMS: atom_id res chain seq x y z
N MET A 1 -61.67 -6.62 55.49
CA MET A 1 -61.43 -7.56 54.38
C MET A 1 -60.93 -6.72 53.22
N SER A 2 -59.60 -6.54 53.11
CA SER A 2 -58.98 -5.69 52.10
C SER A 2 -58.71 -6.54 50.87
N GLU A 3 -59.25 -6.14 49.72
CA GLU A 3 -59.04 -6.80 48.44
C GLU A 3 -57.57 -6.67 48.00
N PRO A 4 -56.89 -7.73 47.53
CA PRO A 4 -55.52 -7.62 47.08
C PRO A 4 -55.46 -6.92 45.72
N GLU A 5 -54.74 -5.80 45.67
CA GLU A 5 -54.49 -4.98 44.49
C GLU A 5 -53.84 -5.82 43.37
N GLN A 6 -54.61 -6.19 42.34
CA GLN A 6 -54.09 -6.86 41.15
C GLN A 6 -53.27 -5.85 40.33
N ARG A 7 -51.94 -5.99 40.39
CA ARG A 7 -51.01 -5.21 39.56
C ARG A 7 -51.15 -5.65 38.10
N PRO A 8 -51.11 -4.71 37.13
CA PRO A 8 -51.24 -5.04 35.72
C PRO A 8 -50.09 -5.97 35.27
N PRO A 9 -50.31 -6.81 34.24
CA PRO A 9 -49.28 -7.69 33.70
C PRO A 9 -48.10 -6.86 33.19
N TYR A 10 -46.89 -7.12 33.73
CA TYR A 10 -45.67 -6.56 33.18
C TYR A 10 -45.46 -7.11 31.77
N ASP A 11 -45.67 -6.27 30.76
CA ASP A 11 -45.27 -6.57 29.39
C ASP A 11 -43.74 -6.44 29.29
N HIS A 12 -43.07 -7.56 29.04
CA HIS A 12 -41.62 -7.63 28.86
C HIS A 12 -41.18 -7.22 27.43
N GLN A 13 -42.06 -6.68 26.58
CA GLN A 13 -41.74 -6.42 25.18
C GLN A 13 -41.19 -5.02 24.84
N THR A 14 -40.96 -4.13 25.79
CA THR A 14 -40.38 -2.80 25.50
C THR A 14 -38.90 -2.65 25.91
N THR A 15 -38.13 -3.71 25.77
CA THR A 15 -36.68 -3.59 25.58
C THR A 15 -36.30 -4.17 24.23
N GLU A 16 -36.84 -3.57 23.16
CA GLU A 16 -36.20 -3.66 21.86
C GLU A 16 -34.84 -2.96 21.99
N ARG A 17 -33.82 -3.75 22.34
CA ARG A 17 -32.44 -3.30 22.36
C ARG A 17 -32.10 -2.80 20.96
N VAL A 18 -32.06 -1.48 20.80
CA VAL A 18 -31.37 -0.83 19.69
C VAL A 18 -29.91 -1.25 19.81
N GLN A 19 -29.56 -2.32 19.12
CA GLN A 19 -28.21 -2.81 18.99
C GLN A 19 -27.41 -1.72 18.27
N PRO A 20 -26.43 -1.06 18.92
CA PRO A 20 -25.59 -0.13 18.19
C PRO A 20 -24.83 -0.92 17.14
N LYS A 21 -25.13 -0.67 15.86
CA LYS A 21 -24.37 -1.18 14.72
C LYS A 21 -22.99 -0.50 14.68
N SER A 22 -22.14 -0.77 15.67
CA SER A 22 -20.76 -0.26 15.73
C SER A 22 -19.70 -1.33 15.46
N ARG A 23 -20.10 -2.53 15.04
CA ARG A 23 -19.19 -3.63 14.67
C ARG A 23 -18.59 -3.50 13.27
N SER A 24 -18.00 -2.35 12.90
CA SER A 24 -17.38 -2.21 11.58
C SER A 24 -15.93 -1.71 11.55
N PHE A 25 -15.45 -1.02 12.59
CA PHE A 25 -14.08 -0.50 12.57
C PHE A 25 -13.02 -1.54 12.99
N VAL A 26 -13.36 -2.42 13.94
CA VAL A 26 -12.40 -3.40 14.50
C VAL A 26 -12.04 -4.50 13.49
N HIS A 27 -12.95 -4.85 12.58
CA HIS A 27 -12.68 -5.86 11.55
C HIS A 27 -11.80 -5.35 10.40
N ALA A 28 -11.82 -4.04 10.12
CA ALA A 28 -10.93 -3.43 9.12
C ALA A 28 -9.46 -3.44 9.56
N LEU A 29 -9.20 -3.22 10.86
CA LEU A 29 -7.85 -3.31 11.43
C LEU A 29 -7.28 -4.74 11.42
N ARG A 30 -8.14 -5.77 11.46
CA ARG A 30 -7.75 -7.19 11.42
C ARG A 30 -7.27 -7.67 10.05
N GLN A 31 -7.33 -6.82 9.01
CA GLN A 31 -6.90 -7.15 7.65
C GLN A 31 -5.57 -6.49 7.25
N ILE A 32 -4.93 -5.75 8.16
CA ILE A 32 -3.60 -5.20 7.92
C ILE A 32 -2.61 -6.36 7.90
N ASN A 33 -2.17 -6.72 6.69
CA ASN A 33 -1.13 -7.72 6.50
C ASN A 33 0.25 -7.06 6.44
N ALA A 34 1.31 -7.83 6.72
CA ALA A 34 2.69 -7.33 6.72
C ALA A 34 3.10 -6.69 5.38
N ARG A 35 2.50 -7.14 4.26
CA ARG A 35 2.75 -6.59 2.92
C ARG A 35 2.23 -5.16 2.77
N MET A 36 1.05 -4.85 3.31
CA MET A 36 0.50 -3.49 3.32
C MET A 36 1.33 -2.56 4.21
N VAL A 37 1.74 -3.04 5.39
CA VAL A 37 2.62 -2.25 6.27
C VAL A 37 3.95 -1.97 5.58
N LEU A 38 4.59 -3.00 5.01
CA LEU A 38 5.85 -2.85 4.31
C LEU A 38 5.71 -1.94 3.08
N GLY A 39 4.63 -2.07 2.31
CA GLY A 39 4.34 -1.20 1.17
C GLY A 39 4.15 0.27 1.59
N ALA A 40 3.43 0.51 2.69
CA ALA A 40 3.27 1.86 3.24
C ALA A 40 4.60 2.44 3.71
N LEU A 41 5.42 1.65 4.42
CA LEU A 41 6.76 2.05 4.83
C LEU A 41 7.67 2.34 3.63
N ALA A 42 7.64 1.50 2.60
CA ALA A 42 8.40 1.72 1.37
C ALA A 42 7.93 2.99 0.63
N ALA A 43 6.63 3.27 0.59
CA ALA A 43 6.10 4.50 -0.01
C ALA A 43 6.56 5.75 0.75
N VAL A 44 6.50 5.74 2.08
CA VAL A 44 7.03 6.82 2.92
C VAL A 44 8.54 6.99 2.70
N ALA A 45 9.30 5.89 2.72
CA ALA A 45 10.73 5.92 2.46
C ALA A 45 11.05 6.49 1.07
N LEU A 46 10.27 6.16 0.05
CA LEU A 46 10.42 6.69 -1.30
C LEU A 46 10.18 8.21 -1.35
N ILE A 47 9.15 8.71 -0.66
CA ILE A 47 8.88 10.15 -0.56
C ILE A 47 10.04 10.86 0.12
N VAL A 48 10.52 10.34 1.24
CA VAL A 48 11.68 10.89 1.98
C VAL A 48 12.92 10.88 1.10
N PHE A 49 13.17 9.77 0.40
CA PHE A 49 14.27 9.65 -0.56
C PHE A 49 14.19 10.73 -1.65
N ILE A 50 13.02 10.93 -2.28
CA ILE A 50 12.85 11.98 -3.29
C ILE A 50 13.13 13.36 -2.67
N ALA A 51 12.52 13.66 -1.53
CA ALA A 51 12.64 14.95 -0.87
C ALA A 51 14.09 15.28 -0.45
N GLN A 52 14.83 14.27 0.03
CA GLN A 52 16.22 14.44 0.46
C GLN A 52 17.22 14.48 -0.70
N ASN A 53 16.90 13.88 -1.84
CA ASN A 53 17.81 13.78 -2.98
C ASN A 53 17.43 14.76 -4.11
N THR A 54 16.91 15.93 -3.73
CA THR A 54 16.56 17.02 -4.65
C THR A 54 17.78 17.84 -5.10
N ASP A 55 18.93 17.65 -4.46
CA ASP A 55 20.18 18.33 -4.82
C ASP A 55 20.57 18.03 -6.27
N GLU A 56 20.77 19.10 -7.03
CA GLU A 56 21.20 19.04 -8.43
C GLU A 56 22.61 18.47 -8.52
N THR A 57 22.75 17.39 -9.28
CA THR A 57 24.03 16.77 -9.55
C THR A 57 24.41 17.00 -11.00
N ARG A 58 25.62 17.51 -11.21
CA ARG A 58 26.21 17.64 -12.54
C ARG A 58 26.66 16.28 -13.04
N VAL A 59 26.11 15.85 -14.18
CA VAL A 59 26.43 14.60 -14.85
C VAL A 59 26.99 14.92 -16.23
N ASN A 60 28.24 14.51 -16.47
CA ASN A 60 28.81 14.47 -17.80
C ASN A 60 28.71 13.05 -18.36
N PHE A 61 27.90 12.87 -19.39
CA PHE A 61 27.70 11.55 -20.02
C PHE A 61 27.74 11.67 -21.54
N LEU A 62 28.62 10.88 -22.18
CA LEU A 62 28.82 10.88 -23.63
C LEU A 62 29.11 12.27 -24.23
N GLY A 63 29.75 13.15 -23.45
CA GLY A 63 30.08 14.52 -23.86
C GLY A 63 28.95 15.54 -23.69
N TRP A 64 27.81 15.13 -23.12
CA TRP A 64 26.75 16.05 -22.70
C TRP A 64 26.81 16.31 -21.21
N ASP A 65 26.62 17.58 -20.84
CA ASP A 65 26.50 18.04 -19.46
C ASP A 65 25.03 18.25 -19.11
N TRP A 66 24.58 17.59 -18.06
CA TRP A 66 23.23 17.71 -17.51
C TRP A 66 23.31 18.05 -16.03
N ASP A 67 22.44 18.93 -15.57
CA ASP A 67 22.24 19.20 -14.15
C ASP A 67 20.85 18.65 -13.78
N LEU A 68 20.83 17.53 -13.07
CA LEU A 68 19.61 16.78 -12.75
C LEU A 68 19.63 16.39 -11.26
N PRO A 69 18.49 16.41 -10.56
CA PRO A 69 18.41 15.92 -9.19
C PRO A 69 18.82 14.45 -9.08
N LEU A 70 19.53 14.10 -8.00
CA LEU A 70 20.02 12.73 -7.80
C LEU A 70 18.90 11.67 -7.80
N PHE A 71 17.73 11.99 -7.22
CA PHE A 71 16.60 11.06 -7.21
C PHE A 71 16.17 10.67 -8.64
N LEU A 72 16.21 11.63 -9.57
CA LEU A 72 15.76 11.44 -10.94
C LEU A 72 16.73 10.52 -11.70
N LEU A 73 18.03 10.71 -11.50
CA LEU A 73 19.07 9.84 -12.07
C LEU A 73 18.90 8.39 -11.62
N LEU A 74 18.58 8.18 -10.34
CA LEU A 74 18.36 6.84 -9.79
C LEU A 74 17.08 6.20 -10.34
N LEU A 75 16.00 6.97 -10.50
CA LEU A 75 14.77 6.48 -11.16
C LEU A 75 15.03 6.08 -12.63
N ILE A 76 15.77 6.89 -13.38
CA ILE A 76 16.16 6.57 -14.77
C ILE A 76 16.97 5.28 -14.80
N THR A 77 17.90 5.11 -13.85
CA THR A 77 18.74 3.91 -13.75
C THR A 77 17.90 2.65 -13.50
N ILE A 78 16.90 2.72 -12.61
CA ILE A 78 15.99 1.60 -12.34
C ILE A 78 15.20 1.23 -13.60
N VAL A 79 14.64 2.23 -14.29
CA VAL A 79 13.88 2.00 -15.53
C VAL A 79 14.78 1.38 -16.60
N LEU A 80 15.98 1.92 -16.80
CA LEU A 80 16.93 1.42 -17.77
C LEU A 80 17.35 -0.03 -17.45
N SER A 81 17.58 -0.35 -16.18
CA SER A 81 17.90 -1.70 -15.73
C SER A 81 16.79 -2.70 -16.06
N VAL A 82 15.51 -2.34 -15.84
CA VAL A 82 14.37 -3.20 -16.18
C VAL A 82 14.31 -3.42 -17.70
N VAL A 83 14.43 -2.36 -18.49
CA VAL A 83 14.43 -2.43 -19.96
C VAL A 83 15.58 -3.32 -20.47
N CYS A 84 16.80 -3.12 -19.97
CA CYS A 84 17.96 -3.94 -20.32
C CYS A 84 17.74 -5.42 -19.96
N THR A 85 17.14 -5.70 -18.80
CA THR A 85 16.84 -7.06 -18.34
C THR A 85 15.82 -7.75 -19.26
N GLU A 86 14.77 -7.04 -19.68
CA GLU A 86 13.77 -7.56 -20.61
C GLU A 86 14.38 -7.85 -21.99
N ILE A 87 15.20 -6.94 -22.52
CA ILE A 87 15.90 -7.14 -23.80
C ILE A 87 16.84 -8.35 -23.73
N ALA A 88 17.62 -8.47 -22.64
CA ALA A 88 18.51 -9.61 -22.43
C ALA A 88 17.73 -10.92 -22.32
N SER A 89 16.63 -10.93 -21.57
CA SER A 89 15.74 -12.08 -21.42
C SER A 89 15.14 -12.52 -22.75
N TRP A 90 14.71 -11.57 -23.58
CA TRP A 90 14.23 -11.86 -24.94
C TRP A 90 15.34 -12.44 -25.84
N TYR A 91 16.53 -11.83 -25.83
CA TYR A 91 17.66 -12.26 -26.65
C TYR A 91 18.14 -13.67 -26.28
N MET A 92 18.29 -13.95 -24.99
CA MET A 92 18.70 -15.26 -24.48
C MET A 92 17.58 -16.31 -24.63
N GLY A 93 16.33 -15.91 -24.40
CA GLY A 93 15.15 -16.76 -24.56
C GLY A 93 14.96 -17.23 -26.00
N ARG A 94 15.36 -16.42 -26.99
CA ARG A 94 15.37 -16.81 -28.40
C ARG A 94 16.28 -18.01 -28.67
N ARG A 95 17.42 -18.11 -27.98
CA ARG A 95 18.37 -19.24 -28.15
C ARG A 95 17.87 -20.54 -27.53
N ARG A 96 17.04 -20.47 -26.47
CA ARG A 96 16.54 -21.65 -25.75
C ARG A 96 15.38 -22.38 -26.44
N ARG A 97 14.74 -21.76 -27.45
CA ARG A 97 13.60 -22.38 -28.19
C ARG A 97 14.03 -23.29 -29.35
N SER A 98 15.31 -23.34 -29.70
CA SER A 98 15.81 -24.09 -30.87
C SER A 98 16.23 -25.54 -30.56
N SER A 99 16.05 -26.02 -29.32
CA SER A 99 16.55 -27.34 -28.90
C SER A 99 15.46 -28.24 -28.28
N ARG A 100 14.20 -27.98 -28.62
CA ARG A 100 13.05 -28.88 -28.41
C ARG A 100 12.44 -29.17 -29.78
#